data_AF-A0A078KY51-F1
#
_entry.id   AF-A0A078KY51-F1
#
_cell.length_a   1.000
_cell.length_b   1.000
_cell.length_c   1.000
_cell.angle_alpha   90.00
_cell.angle_beta   90.00
_cell.angle_gamma   90.00
#
_symmetry.space_group_name_H-M   'P 1'
#
loop_
_entity.id
_entity.type
_entity.pdbx_description
1 polymer ?
#
loop_
_entity_poly.entity_id
_entity_poly.type
_entity_poly.pdbx_seq_one_letter_code
_entity_poly.pdbx_strand_id
1 'polypeptide(L)'
;MRRIVGLFALALSLLVSACKDVPPGDYDAAEVGKLKKVASGVIISKRAVKFHNKSPANTPAAPGSEYIDGGQGYVYVIKLNSGTIVSVAQSEDLKLKVKQHVLVVYGKHTRVLPDDGTSN
;
A
#
# COMPACT_ATOMS: atom_id res chain seq x y z
N MET A 1 -9.92 -40.96 -25.44
CA MET A 1 -8.77 -40.20 -24.88
C MET A 1 -8.77 -38.71 -25.25
N ARG A 2 -9.15 -38.30 -26.47
CA ARG A 2 -9.22 -36.88 -26.89
C ARG A 2 -10.11 -35.96 -26.01
N ARG A 3 -11.20 -36.47 -25.42
CA ARG A 3 -12.12 -35.69 -24.55
C ARG A 3 -11.56 -35.39 -23.14
N ILE A 4 -10.66 -36.23 -22.62
CA ILE A 4 -10.04 -36.06 -21.30
C ILE A 4 -8.92 -35.01 -21.36
N VAL A 5 -8.20 -34.96 -22.49
CA VAL A 5 -7.18 -33.93 -22.76
C VAL A 5 -7.81 -32.53 -22.82
N GLY A 6 -9.01 -32.40 -23.40
CA GLY A 6 -9.74 -31.13 -23.46
C GLY A 6 -10.21 -30.63 -22.07
N LEU A 7 -10.66 -31.55 -21.20
CA LEU A 7 -11.08 -31.22 -19.83
C LEU A 7 -9.90 -30.79 -18.95
N PHE A 8 -8.74 -31.43 -19.08
CA PHE A 8 -7.53 -31.02 -18.38
C PHE A 8 -6.99 -29.67 -18.89
N ALA A 9 -7.07 -29.41 -20.18
CA ALA A 9 -6.69 -28.11 -20.76
C ALA A 9 -7.59 -26.97 -20.28
N LEU A 10 -8.90 -27.21 -20.14
CA LEU A 10 -9.84 -26.23 -19.61
C LEU A 10 -9.63 -25.97 -18.11
N ALA A 11 -9.39 -27.02 -17.32
CA ALA A 11 -9.09 -26.90 -15.89
C ALA A 11 -7.75 -26.17 -15.62
N LEU A 12 -6.75 -26.35 -16.50
CA LEU A 12 -5.46 -25.68 -16.39
C LEU A 12 -5.54 -24.18 -16.76
N SER A 13 -6.42 -23.80 -17.67
CA SER A 13 -6.65 -22.39 -18.03
C SER A 13 -7.32 -21.55 -16.94
N LEU A 14 -8.07 -22.17 -16.02
CA LEU A 14 -8.73 -21.48 -14.91
C LEU A 14 -7.79 -21.11 -13.74
N LEU A 15 -6.58 -21.67 -13.68
CA LEU A 15 -5.64 -21.43 -12.59
C LEU A 15 -4.72 -20.22 -12.81
N VAL A 16 -4.79 -19.54 -13.97
CA VAL A 16 -3.87 -18.45 -14.32
C VAL A 16 -4.43 -17.05 -13.98
N SER A 17 -5.67 -16.95 -13.48
CA SER A 17 -6.33 -15.65 -13.28
C SER A 17 -6.44 -15.23 -11.81
N ALA A 18 -5.32 -15.12 -11.10
CA ALA A 18 -5.34 -14.66 -9.70
C ALA A 18 -4.12 -13.83 -9.27
N CYS A 19 -3.64 -12.91 -10.11
CA CYS A 19 -2.79 -11.82 -9.66
C CYS A 19 -3.51 -10.49 -9.90
N LYS A 20 -4.26 -10.03 -8.89
CA LYS A 20 -4.75 -8.65 -8.85
C LYS A 20 -3.74 -7.80 -8.09
N ASP A 21 -2.78 -7.26 -8.83
CA ASP A 21 -1.92 -6.18 -8.33
C ASP A 21 -2.77 -4.90 -8.30
N VAL A 22 -3.28 -4.57 -7.13
CA VAL A 22 -4.04 -3.33 -6.92
C VAL A 22 -3.02 -2.21 -6.73
N PRO A 23 -2.95 -1.22 -7.64
CA PRO A 23 -2.03 -0.10 -7.53
C PRO A 23 -2.20 0.67 -6.20
N PRO A 24 -1.13 1.30 -5.68
CA PRO A 24 -1.21 2.17 -4.51
C PRO A 24 -2.09 3.39 -4.82
N GLY A 25 -3.38 3.29 -4.50
CA GLY A 25 -4.38 4.32 -4.81
C GLY A 25 -5.78 3.73 -4.99
N ASP A 26 -5.86 2.52 -5.52
CA ASP A 26 -7.13 1.83 -5.73
C ASP A 26 -7.68 1.22 -4.44
N TYR A 27 -9.01 1.17 -4.36
CA TYR A 27 -9.76 0.51 -3.28
C TYR A 27 -10.50 -0.67 -3.88
N ASP A 28 -10.52 -1.79 -3.16
CA ASP A 28 -11.38 -2.92 -3.53
C ASP A 28 -12.84 -2.47 -3.38
N ALA A 29 -13.70 -2.77 -4.36
CA ALA A 29 -15.12 -2.45 -4.30
C ALA A 29 -15.78 -3.05 -3.04
N ALA A 30 -15.24 -4.15 -2.52
CA ALA A 30 -15.66 -4.77 -1.28
C ALA A 30 -15.30 -3.95 -0.01
N GLU A 31 -14.47 -2.92 -0.11
CA GLU A 31 -14.14 -2.00 0.99
C GLU A 31 -14.99 -0.72 1.01
N VAL A 32 -15.78 -0.47 -0.04
CA VAL A 32 -16.69 0.69 -0.10
C VAL A 32 -17.73 0.58 1.02
N GLY A 33 -17.93 1.68 1.75
CA GLY A 33 -18.88 1.77 2.86
C GLY A 33 -18.44 1.12 4.18
N LYS A 34 -17.24 0.51 4.24
CA LYS A 34 -16.70 -0.02 5.49
C LYS A 34 -15.99 1.07 6.29
N LEU A 35 -16.38 1.21 7.56
CA LEU A 35 -15.69 2.08 8.51
C LEU A 35 -14.28 1.53 8.79
N LYS A 36 -13.27 2.39 8.63
CA LYS A 36 -11.89 2.11 9.03
C LYS A 36 -11.57 2.83 10.32
N LYS A 37 -10.76 2.20 11.17
CA LYS A 37 -10.25 2.84 12.38
C LYS A 37 -9.25 3.91 11.98
N VAL A 38 -9.38 5.11 12.53
CA VAL A 38 -8.47 6.24 12.31
C VAL A 38 -7.98 6.75 13.65
N ALA A 39 -6.70 7.10 13.74
CA ALA A 39 -6.11 7.77 14.90
C ALA A 39 -5.46 9.09 14.49
N SER A 40 -5.72 10.16 15.24
CA SER A 40 -5.04 11.45 15.05
C SER A 40 -3.73 11.49 15.85
N GLY A 41 -2.74 12.18 15.33
CA GLY A 41 -1.43 12.35 15.94
C GLY A 41 -0.59 13.42 15.26
N VAL A 42 0.66 13.55 15.72
CA VAL A 42 1.63 14.52 15.20
C VAL A 42 2.90 13.80 14.75
N ILE A 43 3.42 14.15 13.58
CA ILE A 43 4.71 13.65 13.10
C ILE A 43 5.82 14.21 13.99
N ILE A 44 6.52 13.34 14.69
CA ILE A 44 7.66 13.71 15.55
C ILE A 44 9.01 13.51 14.85
N SER A 45 9.08 12.66 13.83
CA SER A 45 10.27 12.45 13.02
C SER A 45 9.93 11.95 11.62
N LYS A 46 10.80 12.24 10.64
CA LYS A 46 10.72 11.69 9.29
C LYS A 46 12.10 11.28 8.80
N ARG A 47 12.17 10.19 8.03
CA ARG A 47 13.41 9.72 7.40
C ARG A 47 13.15 9.28 5.96
N ALA A 48 13.95 9.78 5.02
CA ALA A 48 13.93 9.30 3.63
C ALA A 48 14.46 7.86 3.57
N VAL A 49 13.77 6.99 2.83
CA VAL A 49 14.14 5.58 2.63
C VAL A 49 13.98 5.20 1.17
N LYS A 50 14.74 4.19 0.75
CA LYS A 50 14.58 3.54 -0.54
C LYS A 50 13.89 2.20 -0.34
N PHE A 51 12.78 1.97 -1.02
CA PHE A 51 12.11 0.68 -1.03
C PHE A 51 12.80 -0.22 -2.07
N HIS A 52 13.16 -1.41 -1.63
CA HIS A 52 13.71 -2.45 -2.49
C HIS A 52 12.64 -3.54 -2.59
N ASN A 53 12.23 -3.87 -3.82
CA ASN A 53 11.38 -5.03 -4.01
C ASN A 53 12.27 -6.21 -4.35
N LYS A 54 12.38 -7.19 -3.44
CA LYS A 54 13.11 -8.43 -3.75
C LYS A 54 12.19 -9.31 -4.60
N SER A 55 12.10 -9.01 -5.89
CA SER A 55 11.48 -9.95 -6.82
C SER A 55 12.40 -11.18 -6.94
N PRO A 56 11.94 -12.41 -6.69
CA PRO A 56 12.76 -13.60 -6.94
C PRO A 56 13.12 -13.65 -8.42
N ALA A 57 14.41 -13.79 -8.71
CA ALA A 57 15.09 -13.53 -9.98
C ALA A 57 14.65 -14.35 -11.22
N ASN A 58 13.52 -15.07 -11.18
CA ASN A 58 13.06 -15.98 -12.23
C ASN A 58 11.66 -15.66 -12.80
N THR A 59 11.11 -14.47 -12.58
CA THR A 59 9.86 -14.06 -13.23
C THR A 59 10.16 -13.02 -14.30
N PRO A 60 9.78 -13.23 -15.58
CA PRO A 60 9.84 -12.19 -16.60
C PRO A 60 9.10 -10.96 -16.07
N ALA A 61 9.77 -9.81 -16.08
CA ALA A 61 9.16 -8.53 -15.77
C ALA A 61 7.87 -8.39 -16.60
N ALA A 62 6.72 -8.33 -15.92
CA ALA A 62 5.44 -8.18 -16.62
C ALA A 62 5.46 -6.85 -17.40
N PRO A 63 4.92 -6.78 -18.62
CA PRO A 63 4.78 -5.51 -19.33
C PRO A 63 4.00 -4.52 -18.45
N GLY A 64 4.60 -3.37 -18.11
CA GLY A 64 4.05 -2.41 -17.14
C GLY A 64 4.65 -2.51 -15.73
N SER A 65 5.59 -3.42 -15.47
CA SER A 65 6.40 -3.44 -14.24
C SER A 65 7.57 -2.44 -14.28
N GLU A 66 7.47 -1.38 -15.08
CA GLU A 66 8.48 -0.32 -15.25
C GLU A 66 8.61 0.59 -14.02
N TYR A 67 8.03 0.18 -12.89
CA TYR A 67 8.06 0.89 -11.59
C TYR A 67 8.72 0.07 -10.47
N ILE A 68 9.62 -0.84 -10.80
CA ILE A 68 10.32 -1.63 -9.77
C ILE A 68 11.83 -1.50 -9.93
N ASP A 69 12.32 -0.28 -9.75
CA ASP A 69 13.63 -0.07 -9.14
C ASP A 69 13.61 1.16 -8.21
N GLY A 70 13.75 0.92 -6.91
CA GLY A 70 14.12 1.98 -5.96
C GLY A 70 13.08 3.06 -5.64
N GLY A 71 11.78 2.71 -5.53
CA GLY A 71 10.75 3.65 -5.08
C GLY A 71 11.20 4.38 -3.80
N GLN A 72 11.34 5.70 -3.86
CA GLN A 72 11.71 6.49 -2.69
C GLN A 72 10.47 6.79 -1.85
N GLY A 73 10.67 6.89 -0.55
CA GLY A 73 9.60 7.16 0.39
C GLY A 73 10.10 7.76 1.68
N TYR A 74 9.17 7.98 2.59
CA TYR A 74 9.45 8.43 3.94
C TYR A 74 8.90 7.44 4.94
N VAL A 75 9.69 7.21 5.99
CA VAL A 75 9.20 6.62 7.23
C VAL A 75 8.87 7.77 8.18
N TYR A 76 7.61 7.85 8.59
CA TYR A 76 7.11 8.82 9.56
C TYR A 76 6.97 8.17 10.93
N VAL A 77 7.57 8.79 11.93
CA VAL A 77 7.31 8.44 13.34
C VAL A 77 6.28 9.41 13.86
N ILE A 78 5.15 8.87 14.32
CA ILE A 78 3.96 9.63 14.69
C ILE A 78 3.66 9.34 16.15
N LYS A 79 3.51 10.40 16.95
CA LYS A 79 2.96 10.30 18.29
C LYS A 79 1.45 10.49 18.17
N LEU A 80 0.69 9.42 18.42
CA LEU A 80 -0.77 9.46 18.46
C LEU A 80 -1.24 10.25 19.68
N ASN A 81 -2.45 10.81 19.62
CA ASN A 81 -3.04 11.54 20.74
C ASN A 81 -3.26 10.65 21.98
N SER A 82 -3.32 9.33 21.80
CA SER A 82 -3.31 8.34 22.88
C SER A 82 -1.98 8.24 23.63
N GLY A 83 -0.92 8.90 23.16
CA GLY A 83 0.45 8.79 23.67
C GLY A 83 1.26 7.67 23.01
N THR A 84 0.63 6.77 22.26
CA THR A 84 1.30 5.68 21.53
C THR A 84 2.16 6.22 20.39
N ILE A 85 3.32 5.62 20.15
CA ILE A 85 4.20 5.95 19.03
C ILE A 85 4.07 4.88 17.95
N VAL A 86 3.84 5.30 16.72
CA VAL A 86 3.76 4.41 15.55
C VAL A 86 4.74 4.84 14.46
N SER A 87 5.22 3.88 13.68
CA SER A 87 6.08 4.09 12.52
C SER A 87 5.36 3.62 11.27
N VAL A 88 5.23 4.50 10.28
CA VAL A 88 4.54 4.20 9.02
C VAL A 88 5.43 4.59 7.84
N ALA A 89 5.64 3.65 6.91
CA ALA A 89 6.38 3.88 5.68
C ALA A 89 5.40 4.19 4.54
N GLN A 90 5.66 5.24 3.76
CA GLN A 90 4.81 5.68 2.65
C GLN A 90 5.67 6.17 1.48
N SER A 91 5.15 6.07 0.26
CA SER A 91 5.78 6.61 -0.96
C SER A 91 5.92 8.14 -0.90
N GLU A 92 6.79 8.68 -1.74
CA GLU A 92 7.08 10.12 -1.80
C GLU A 92 5.94 11.03 -2.27
N ASP A 93 4.81 10.46 -2.72
CA ASP A 93 3.68 11.19 -3.29
C ASP A 93 3.12 12.23 -2.31
N LEU A 94 3.19 11.95 -1.00
CA LEU A 94 2.67 12.81 0.04
C LEU A 94 3.79 13.34 0.94
N LYS A 95 4.25 14.57 0.67
CA LYS A 95 5.38 15.21 1.39
C LYS A 95 4.96 15.83 2.72
N LEU A 96 4.69 15.00 3.72
CA LEU A 96 4.34 15.45 5.07
C LEU A 96 5.56 16.04 5.83
N LYS A 97 5.30 17.02 6.69
CA LYS A 97 6.32 17.74 7.47
C LYS A 97 6.36 17.25 8.93
N VAL A 98 7.52 17.37 9.57
CA VAL A 98 7.62 17.17 11.03
C VAL A 98 6.82 18.28 11.72
N LYS A 99 6.16 17.95 12.84
CA LYS A 99 5.18 18.76 13.58
C LYS A 99 3.82 18.94 12.89
N GLN A 100 3.61 18.33 11.73
CA GLN A 100 2.29 18.34 11.08
C GLN A 100 1.33 17.39 11.78
N HIS A 101 0.08 17.83 11.95
CA HIS A 101 -1.02 17.00 12.41
C HIS A 101 -1.46 16.07 11.28
N VAL A 102 -1.67 14.80 11.64
CA VAL A 102 -1.95 13.74 10.68
C VAL A 102 -2.98 12.76 11.21
N LEU A 103 -3.66 12.13 10.26
CA LEU A 103 -4.56 11.01 10.49
C LEU A 103 -3.88 9.72 10.02
N VAL A 104 -3.82 8.74 10.91
CA VAL A 104 -3.35 7.39 10.62
C VAL A 104 -4.56 6.50 10.39
N VAL A 105 -4.77 6.09 9.14
CA VAL A 105 -5.87 5.21 8.74
C VAL A 105 -5.40 3.76 8.76
N TYR A 106 -5.99 2.96 9.64
CA TYR A 106 -5.70 1.53 9.75
C TYR A 106 -6.50 0.73 8.72
N GLY A 107 -5.89 -0.32 8.17
CA GLY A 107 -6.51 -1.24 7.22
C GLY A 107 -5.51 -2.27 6.70
N LYS A 108 -5.83 -2.93 5.58
CA LYS A 108 -4.89 -3.83 4.88
C LYS A 108 -3.58 -3.12 4.51
N HIS A 109 -3.70 -1.84 4.15
CA HIS A 109 -2.58 -0.93 3.93
C HIS A 109 -2.79 0.29 4.81
N THR A 110 -1.84 0.55 5.71
CA THR A 110 -1.85 1.77 6.55
C THR A 110 -1.51 2.98 5.68
N ARG A 111 -2.26 4.06 5.85
CA ARG A 111 -2.02 5.33 5.15
C ARG A 111 -1.91 6.47 6.16
N VAL A 112 -0.99 7.39 5.94
CA VAL A 112 -0.91 8.66 6.69
C VAL A 112 -1.46 9.76 5.80
N LEU A 113 -2.37 10.56 6.34
CA LEU A 113 -2.99 11.68 5.65
C LEU A 113 -2.77 12.97 6.46
N PRO A 114 -2.66 14.14 5.82
CA PRO A 114 -2.71 15.40 6.53
C PRO A 114 -4.05 15.52 7.27
N ASP A 115 -4.00 16.01 8.50
CA ASP A 115 -5.19 16.40 9.26
C ASP A 115 -5.47 17.88 8.98
N ASP A 116 -6.09 18.16 7.84
CA ASP A 116 -6.44 19.54 7.42
C ASP A 116 -7.66 20.09 8.20
N GLY A 117 -8.16 19.35 9.19
CA GLY A 117 -9.36 19.64 9.96
C GLY A 117 -9.24 20.74 11.01
N THR A 118 -8.52 21.83 10.76
CA THR A 118 -8.70 23.17 11.37
C THR A 118 -7.84 24.21 10.62
N SER A 119 -8.45 24.85 9.64
CA SER A 119 -8.09 26.19 9.15
C SER A 119 -9.42 26.92 8.89
N ASN A 120 -10.01 27.41 9.99
CA ASN A 120 -11.24 28.22 10.10
C ASN A 120 -12.52 27.64 9.49
#